data_AF-A0A955KZ08-F1
#
_entry.id   AF-A0A955KZ08-F1
#
_cell.length_a   1.000
_cell.length_b   1.000
_cell.length_c   1.000
_cell.angle_alpha   90.00
_cell.angle_beta   90.00
_cell.angle_gamma   90.00
#
_symmetry.space_group_name_H-M   'P 1'
#
loop_
_entity.id
_entity.type
_entity.pdbx_description
1 polymer ?
#
loop_
_entity_poly.entity_id
_entity_poly.type
_entity_poly.pdbx_seq_one_letter_code
_entity_poly.pdbx_strand_id
1 'polypeptide(L)'
;MFLNTFRSTGACYDMIDDTTMRVYRSRELAPVKFQTNIFPGFPTDLQSPFSILLTQAQGDSRIHEVMFESRLGWLAELESLK
;
A
#
# COMPACT_ATOMS: atom_id res chain seq x y z
N MET A 1 6.94 -9.00 3.75
CA MET A 1 5.48 -8.77 3.93
C MET A 1 4.86 -7.91 2.82
N PHE A 2 5.53 -6.86 2.33
CA PHE A 2 5.00 -5.96 1.30
C PHE A 2 4.37 -6.66 0.07
N LEU A 3 5.12 -7.55 -0.60
CA LEU A 3 4.61 -8.23 -1.82
C LEU A 3 3.36 -9.06 -1.55
N ASN A 4 3.23 -9.67 -0.36
CA ASN A 4 2.02 -10.40 0.00
C ASN A 4 0.83 -9.45 0.11
N THR A 5 0.99 -8.30 0.77
CA THR A 5 -0.07 -7.29 0.86
C THR A 5 -0.41 -6.69 -0.50
N PHE A 6 0.60 -6.38 -1.33
CA PHE A 6 0.41 -5.88 -2.69
C PHE A 6 -0.31 -6.89 -3.58
N ARG A 7 -0.02 -8.19 -3.45
CA ARG A 7 -0.76 -9.26 -4.13
C ARG A 7 -2.22 -9.34 -3.65
N SER A 8 -2.46 -9.17 -2.36
CA SER A 8 -3.82 -9.21 -1.78
C SER A 8 -4.72 -8.06 -2.24
N THR A 9 -4.17 -6.95 -2.75
CA THR A 9 -4.99 -5.90 -3.39
C THR A 9 -5.52 -6.34 -4.75
N GLY A 10 -5.02 -7.42 -5.34
CA GLY A 10 -5.30 -7.82 -6.71
C GLY A 10 -4.48 -7.04 -7.76
N ALA A 11 -3.47 -6.27 -7.33
CA ALA A 11 -2.58 -5.58 -8.25
C ALA A 11 -1.88 -6.57 -9.19
N CYS A 12 -1.92 -6.30 -10.48
CA CYS A 12 -1.31 -7.16 -11.50
C CYS A 12 0.18 -6.80 -11.69
N TYR A 13 1.05 -7.79 -11.48
CA TYR A 13 2.49 -7.66 -11.65
C TYR A 13 3.13 -9.00 -11.99
N ASP A 14 4.27 -8.94 -12.67
CA ASP A 14 5.14 -10.09 -12.94
C ASP A 14 6.54 -9.82 -12.39
N MET A 15 7.19 -10.84 -11.84
CA MET A 15 8.63 -10.81 -11.56
C MET A 15 9.35 -11.19 -12.84
N ILE A 16 10.17 -10.27 -13.38
CA ILE A 16 11.01 -10.56 -14.54
C ILE A 16 12.25 -11.33 -14.09
N ASP A 17 12.82 -10.93 -12.95
CA ASP A 17 13.96 -11.55 -12.28
C ASP A 17 13.91 -11.23 -10.78
N ASP A 18 14.96 -11.59 -10.03
CA ASP A 18 15.03 -11.41 -8.56
C ASP A 18 15.03 -9.93 -8.11
N THR A 19 15.28 -9.01 -9.03
CA THR A 19 15.44 -7.57 -8.76
C THR A 19 14.43 -6.69 -9.51
N THR A 20 13.76 -7.25 -10.52
CA THR A 20 12.91 -6.51 -11.44
C THR A 20 11.47 -6.98 -11.37
N MET A 21 10.57 -6.06 -11.01
CA MET A 21 9.12 -6.26 -11.05
C MET A 21 8.50 -5.38 -12.14
N ARG A 22 7.69 -5.97 -13.01
CA ARG A 22 6.86 -5.25 -13.98
C ARG A 22 5.43 -5.15 -13.45
N VAL A 23 4.95 -3.93 -13.24
CA VAL A 23 3.58 -3.64 -12.80
C VAL A 23 2.76 -3.15 -13.98
N TYR A 24 1.50 -3.57 -14.08
CA TYR A 24 0.59 -3.19 -15.15
C TYR A 24 -0.82 -2.92 -14.63
N ARG A 25 -1.66 -2.34 -15.49
CA ARG A 25 -3.01 -1.87 -15.11
C ARG A 25 -3.84 -3.03 -14.55
N SER A 26 -4.36 -2.83 -13.34
CA SER A 26 -5.31 -3.73 -12.70
C SER A 26 -6.74 -3.31 -13.06
N ARG A 27 -7.66 -4.27 -13.23
CA ARG A 27 -9.07 -3.97 -13.56
C ARG A 27 -9.83 -3.45 -12.34
N GLU A 28 -9.65 -4.12 -11.22
CA GLU A 28 -10.26 -3.82 -9.93
C GLU A 28 -9.21 -4.04 -8.83
N LEU A 29 -9.30 -3.26 -7.76
CA LEU A 29 -8.47 -3.40 -6.58
C LEU A 29 -9.34 -3.70 -5.36
N ALA A 30 -8.91 -4.65 -4.55
CA ALA A 30 -9.55 -5.04 -3.31
C ALA A 30 -8.96 -4.23 -2.13
N PRO A 31 -9.80 -3.83 -1.16
CA PRO A 31 -9.32 -3.18 0.04
C PRO A 31 -8.55 -4.17 0.92
N VAL A 32 -7.58 -3.66 1.67
CA VAL A 32 -6.76 -4.50 2.57
C VAL A 32 -6.64 -3.88 3.95
N LYS A 33 -6.28 -4.73 4.92
CA LYS A 33 -5.98 -4.32 6.29
C LYS A 33 -4.56 -4.73 6.62
N PHE A 34 -3.73 -3.78 7.04
CA PHE A 34 -2.36 -4.06 7.45
C PHE A 34 -1.86 -3.06 8.50
N GLN A 35 -0.76 -3.44 9.15
CA GLN A 35 0.00 -2.56 10.02
C GLN A 35 1.45 -2.51 9.58
N THR A 36 2.11 -1.37 9.78
CA THR A 36 3.56 -1.27 9.59
C THR A 36 4.28 -2.04 10.69
N ASN A 37 5.51 -2.48 10.42
CA ASN A 37 6.34 -3.15 11.41
C ASN A 37 7.81 -3.13 10.99
N ILE A 38 8.71 -3.46 11.91
CA ILE A 38 10.13 -3.73 11.61
C ILE A 38 10.26 -4.84 10.56
N PHE A 39 11.33 -4.81 9.77
CA PHE A 39 11.63 -5.86 8.80
C PHE A 39 11.61 -7.25 9.48
N PRO A 40 10.91 -8.27 8.93
CA PRO A 40 10.40 -8.39 7.55
C PRO A 40 8.93 -7.93 7.32
N GLY A 41 8.39 -7.15 8.25
CA GLY A 41 7.04 -6.58 8.21
C GLY A 41 6.79 -5.56 7.09
N PHE A 42 5.61 -4.93 7.08
CA PHE A 42 5.30 -3.90 6.09
C PHE A 42 6.10 -2.64 6.43
N PRO A 43 6.97 -2.14 5.53
CA PRO A 43 7.83 -1.01 5.84
C PRO A 43 7.02 0.29 5.92
N THR A 44 7.26 1.09 6.97
CA THR A 44 6.64 2.42 7.14
C THR A 44 6.90 3.33 5.92
N ASP A 45 8.01 3.13 5.21
CA ASP A 45 8.36 3.90 4.01
C ASP A 45 7.42 3.69 2.82
N LEU A 46 6.80 2.52 2.73
CA LEU A 46 5.85 2.22 1.65
C LEU A 46 4.40 2.49 2.05
N GLN A 47 4.13 2.89 3.30
CA GLN A 47 2.77 3.09 3.79
C GLN A 47 2.05 4.22 3.01
N SER A 48 2.69 5.38 2.82
CA SER A 48 2.10 6.52 2.12
C SER A 48 1.75 6.21 0.65
N PRO A 49 2.67 5.75 -0.22
CA PRO A 49 2.32 5.44 -1.61
C PRO A 49 1.31 4.29 -1.72
N PHE A 50 1.38 3.31 -0.82
CA PHE A 50 0.40 2.22 -0.80
C PHE A 50 -1.00 2.71 -0.39
N SER A 51 -1.09 3.67 0.52
CA SER A 51 -2.38 4.29 0.87
C SER A 51 -3.03 4.99 -0.32
N ILE A 52 -2.24 5.66 -1.16
CA ILE A 52 -2.72 6.28 -2.40
C ILE A 52 -3.31 5.21 -3.34
N LEU A 53 -2.63 4.08 -3.53
CA LEU A 53 -3.16 2.95 -4.31
C LEU A 53 -4.52 2.46 -3.75
N LEU A 54 -4.66 2.39 -2.43
CA LEU A 54 -5.87 1.90 -1.77
C LEU A 54 -7.07 2.85 -1.89
N THR A 55 -6.86 4.13 -2.20
CA THR A 55 -7.97 5.04 -2.56
C THR A 55 -8.66 4.62 -3.86
N GLN A 56 -8.01 3.78 -4.68
CA GLN A 56 -8.56 3.24 -5.92
C GLN A 56 -9.28 1.90 -5.73
N ALA A 57 -9.24 1.33 -4.51
CA ALA A 57 -9.91 0.07 -4.20
C ALA A 57 -11.39 0.29 -3.84
N GLN A 58 -12.25 -0.69 -4.15
CA GLN A 58 -13.66 -0.64 -3.78
C GLN A 58 -13.88 -1.18 -2.36
N GLY A 59 -14.16 -0.30 -1.41
CA GLY A 59 -14.47 -0.62 -0.01
C GLY A 59 -13.44 -0.06 0.98
N ASP A 60 -13.51 -0.53 2.23
CA ASP A 60 -12.75 0.09 3.33
C ASP A 60 -11.40 -0.60 3.57
N SER A 61 -10.31 0.09 3.21
CA SER A 61 -8.97 -0.29 3.64
C SER A 61 -8.65 0.25 5.04
N ARG A 62 -7.86 -0.48 5.83
CA ARG A 62 -7.41 -0.03 7.16
C ARG A 62 -5.91 -0.15 7.31
N ILE A 63 -5.27 0.93 7.73
CA ILE A 63 -3.83 1.03 7.87
C ILE A 63 -3.53 1.46 9.30
N HIS A 64 -2.65 0.71 9.97
CA HIS A 64 -2.18 1.06 11.31
C HIS A 64 -0.66 1.31 11.28
N GLU A 65 -0.27 2.55 11.58
CA GLU A 65 1.14 2.95 11.66
C GLU A 65 1.60 2.87 13.11
N VAL A 66 2.64 2.08 13.38
CA VAL A 66 3.19 1.87 14.75
C VAL A 66 4.65 2.30 14.88
N MET A 67 5.32 2.64 13.77
CA MET A 67 6.75 2.97 13.76
C MET A 67 7.01 4.47 13.96
N PHE A 68 6.11 5.33 13.46
CA PHE A 68 6.26 6.77 13.53
C PHE A 68 4.90 7.48 13.66
N GLU A 69 4.61 8.03 14.83
CA GLU A 69 3.30 8.62 15.14
C GLU A 69 2.93 9.79 14.22
N SER A 70 3.92 10.61 13.84
CA SER A 70 3.73 11.77 12.96
C SER A 70 3.78 11.44 11.46
N ARG A 71 3.74 10.16 11.07
CA ARG A 71 3.85 9.72 9.65
C ARG A 71 2.64 10.15 8.81
N LEU A 72 1.49 10.40 9.45
CA LEU A 72 0.21 10.59 8.77
C LEU A 72 -0.12 12.05 8.41
N GLY A 73 0.80 12.98 8.63
CA GLY A 73 0.57 14.41 8.34
C GLY A 73 0.12 14.70 6.90
N TRP A 74 0.62 13.93 5.93
CA TRP A 74 0.30 14.04 4.50
C TRP A 74 -1.17 13.72 4.14
N LEU A 75 -1.94 13.15 5.07
CA LEU A 75 -3.36 12.84 4.83
C LEU A 75 -4.20 14.10 4.63
N ALA A 76 -3.83 15.21 5.26
CA ALA A 76 -4.54 16.49 5.11
C ALA A 76 -4.46 16.99 3.66
N GLU A 77 -3.29 16.90 3.04
CA GLU A 77 -3.07 17.24 1.64
C GLU A 77 -3.83 16.27 0.72
N LEU A 78 -3.80 14.95 1.00
CA LEU A 78 -4.55 13.99 0.20
C LEU A 78 -6.07 14.27 0.24
N GLU A 79 -6.61 14.64 1.40
CA GLU A 79 -8.02 15.01 1.53
C GLU A 79 -8.36 16.28 0.74
N SER A 80 -7.44 17.23 0.63
CA SER A 80 -7.63 18.46 -0.15
C SER A 80 -7.71 18.24 -1.67
N LEU A 81 -7.28 17.07 -2.17
CA LEU A 81 -7.29 16.72 -3.60
C LEU A 81 -8.63 16.15 -4.08
N LYS A 82 -9.65 16.06 -3.21
CA LYS A 82 -11.01 15.62 -3.55
C LYS A 82 -11.69 16.56 -4.56
#